data_AF-A0A3M1HMT3-F1
#
_entry.id   AF-A0A3M1HMT3-F1
#
_cell.length_a   1.000
_cell.length_b   1.000
_cell.length_c   1.000
_cell.angle_alpha   90.00
_cell.angle_beta   90.00
_cell.angle_gamma   90.00
#
_symmetry.space_group_name_H-M   'P 1'
#
loop_
_entity.id
_entity.type
_entity.pdbx_description
1 polymer ?
#
loop_
_entity_poly.entity_id
_entity_poly.type
_entity_poly.pdbx_seq_one_letter_code
_entity_poly.pdbx_strand_id
1 'polypeptide(L)'
;MNHKIGFLFHRKHWFLGILLLTNLLSLGCALQKVYMVPTWIFQPPKDKDFIYVVGSAGQSISPWESKEMAIQDGYVKLAQIVGTNVSAKILQRTMGSHKWSSSSILKTSTKTALKEARWVAFWADPEGKAGMGYRVFVLMKLNKKFIPGLE
;
A
#
# COMPACT_ATOMS: atom_id res chain seq x y z
N MET A 1 -3.99 -18.71 -74.24
CA MET A 1 -4.72 -17.94 -73.22
C MET A 1 -4.74 -18.72 -71.93
N ASN A 2 -4.37 -18.05 -70.84
CA ASN A 2 -4.75 -18.25 -69.43
C ASN A 2 -4.63 -19.64 -68.79
N HIS A 3 -3.76 -19.77 -67.78
CA HIS A 3 -4.16 -20.10 -66.40
C HIS A 3 -2.96 -19.93 -65.44
N LYS A 4 -2.88 -18.77 -64.79
CA LYS A 4 -2.09 -18.52 -63.57
C LYS A 4 -2.99 -17.78 -62.59
N ILE A 5 -3.76 -18.47 -61.76
CA ILE A 5 -4.21 -17.96 -60.45
C ILE A 5 -4.49 -19.20 -59.59
N GLY A 6 -3.68 -19.42 -58.56
CA GLY A 6 -3.92 -20.54 -57.64
C GLY A 6 -2.84 -20.71 -56.58
N PHE A 7 -2.26 -19.63 -56.04
CA PHE A 7 -1.25 -19.77 -55.01
C PHE A 7 -1.15 -18.54 -54.10
N LEU A 8 -2.27 -18.00 -53.61
CA LEU A 8 -2.21 -16.81 -52.75
C LEU A 8 -3.44 -16.63 -51.84
N PHE A 9 -3.99 -17.70 -51.26
CA PHE A 9 -5.07 -17.56 -50.27
C PHE A 9 -4.89 -18.31 -48.95
N HIS A 10 -3.82 -19.10 -48.77
CA HIS A 10 -3.70 -19.92 -47.56
C HIS A 10 -2.84 -19.33 -46.42
N ARG A 11 -2.09 -18.25 -46.66
CA ARG A 11 -1.09 -17.73 -45.70
C ARG A 11 -1.60 -16.67 -44.70
N LYS A 12 -2.78 -16.09 -44.91
CA LYS A 12 -3.29 -14.97 -44.07
C LYS A 12 -4.03 -15.41 -42.81
N HIS A 13 -4.52 -16.64 -42.73
CA HIS A 13 -5.29 -17.12 -41.57
C HIS A 13 -4.41 -17.59 -40.39
N TRP A 14 -3.15 -17.96 -40.63
CA TRP A 14 -2.23 -18.39 -39.57
C TRP A 14 -1.73 -17.24 -38.67
N PHE A 15 -1.58 -16.03 -39.22
CA PHE A 15 -1.07 -14.89 -38.45
C PHE A 15 -2.11 -14.29 -37.48
N LEU A 16 -3.40 -14.36 -37.81
CA LEU A 16 -4.46 -13.85 -36.92
C LEU A 16 -4.69 -14.74 -35.68
N GLY A 17 -4.52 -16.06 -35.79
CA GLY A 17 -4.68 -16.97 -34.66
C GLY A 17 -3.62 -16.79 -33.57
N ILE A 18 -2.38 -16.48 -33.96
CA ILE A 18 -1.26 -16.27 -33.03
C ILE A 18 -1.41 -14.96 -32.24
N LEU A 19 -1.94 -13.91 -32.86
CA LEU A 19 -2.15 -12.59 -32.23
C LEU A 19 -3.28 -12.59 -31.17
N LEU A 20 -4.29 -13.45 -31.33
CA LEU A 20 -5.36 -13.62 -30.33
C LEU A 20 -4.89 -14.44 -29.12
N LEU A 21 -4.06 -15.46 -29.33
CA LEU A 21 -3.48 -16.28 -28.25
C LEU A 21 -2.53 -15.49 -27.35
N THR A 22 -1.73 -14.56 -27.91
CA THR A 22 -0.83 -13.71 -27.10
C THR A 22 -1.57 -12.73 -26.18
N ASN A 23 -2.78 -12.28 -26.57
CA ASN A 23 -3.61 -11.41 -25.72
C ASN A 23 -4.29 -12.18 -24.57
N LEU A 24 -4.65 -13.45 -24.78
CA LEU A 24 -5.25 -14.29 -23.73
C LEU A 24 -4.23 -14.70 -22.66
N LEU A 25 -2.97 -14.96 -23.03
CA LEU A 25 -1.92 -15.31 -22.06
C LEU A 25 -1.50 -14.13 -21.17
N SER A 26 -1.50 -12.88 -21.69
CA SER A 26 -1.17 -11.71 -20.87
C SER A 26 -2.24 -11.37 -19.82
N LEU A 27 -3.51 -11.64 -20.14
CA LEU A 27 -4.64 -11.52 -19.20
C LEU A 27 -4.54 -12.51 -18.02
N GLY A 28 -4.13 -13.76 -18.28
CA GLY A 28 -3.97 -14.78 -17.24
C GLY A 28 -2.92 -14.42 -16.17
N CYS A 29 -1.78 -13.86 -16.59
CA CYS A 29 -0.73 -13.43 -15.67
C CYS A 29 -1.14 -12.21 -14.81
N ALA A 30 -1.93 -11.29 -15.37
CA ALA A 30 -2.42 -10.12 -14.64
C ALA A 30 -3.45 -10.50 -13.57
N LEU A 31 -4.34 -11.46 -13.85
CA LEU A 31 -5.33 -11.95 -12.89
C LEU A 31 -4.70 -12.68 -11.69
N GLN A 32 -3.64 -13.47 -11.90
CA GLN A 32 -2.98 -14.22 -10.83
C GLN A 32 -2.36 -13.31 -9.75
N LYS A 33 -1.85 -12.13 -10.13
CA LYS A 33 -1.30 -11.14 -9.18
C LYS A 33 -2.33 -10.56 -8.21
N VAL A 34 -3.62 -10.59 -8.55
CA VAL A 34 -4.69 -10.03 -7.69
C VAL A 34 -4.99 -10.94 -6.49
N TYR A 35 -4.82 -12.25 -6.67
CA TYR A 35 -5.15 -13.25 -5.64
C TYR A 35 -3.98 -13.66 -4.74
N MET A 36 -2.75 -13.29 -5.09
CA MET A 36 -1.59 -13.53 -4.24
C MET A 36 -1.57 -12.52 -3.10
N VAL A 37 -1.35 -13.01 -1.87
CA VAL A 37 -1.19 -12.17 -0.69
C VAL A 37 0.04 -11.27 -0.88
N PRO A 38 -0.11 -9.94 -0.92
CA PRO A 38 1.03 -9.06 -1.10
C PRO A 38 2.03 -9.14 0.05
N THR A 39 3.32 -9.19 -0.27
CA THR A 39 4.39 -9.29 0.74
C THR A 39 4.39 -8.14 1.73
N TRP A 40 3.95 -6.94 1.31
CA TRP A 40 3.89 -5.75 2.16
C TRP A 40 2.95 -5.89 3.36
N ILE A 41 2.03 -6.87 3.35
CA ILE A 41 1.15 -7.16 4.49
C ILE A 41 1.97 -7.68 5.69
N PHE A 42 2.95 -8.53 5.42
CA PHE A 42 3.80 -9.13 6.45
C PHE A 42 5.10 -8.37 6.65
N GLN A 43 5.62 -7.78 5.57
CA GLN A 43 6.90 -7.08 5.54
C GLN A 43 6.75 -5.74 4.83
N PRO A 44 6.40 -4.67 5.56
CA PRO A 44 6.34 -3.32 5.00
C PRO A 44 7.67 -2.95 4.33
N PRO A 45 7.66 -2.19 3.22
CA PRO A 45 8.88 -1.75 2.56
C PRO A 45 9.81 -1.02 3.53
N LYS A 46 11.11 -1.27 3.40
CA LYS A 46 12.15 -0.50 4.08
C LYS A 46 12.64 0.58 3.12
N ASP A 47 12.59 1.83 3.56
CA ASP A 47 13.03 2.97 2.79
C ASP A 47 13.77 3.96 3.69
N LYS A 48 14.75 4.67 3.13
CA LYS A 48 15.54 5.66 3.87
C LYS A 48 14.73 6.91 4.20
N ASP A 49 13.81 7.32 3.33
CA ASP A 49 13.07 8.58 3.39
C ASP A 49 11.63 8.39 3.91
N PHE A 50 11.12 7.16 3.89
CA PHE A 50 9.74 6.85 4.27
C PHE A 50 9.61 5.83 5.40
N ILE A 51 8.57 5.99 6.21
CA ILE A 51 8.05 4.96 7.11
C ILE A 51 6.80 4.38 6.47
N TYR A 52 6.71 3.05 6.48
CA TYR A 52 5.55 2.31 6.02
C TYR A 52 4.89 1.60 7.18
N VAL A 53 3.56 1.61 7.22
CA VAL A 53 2.76 0.80 8.15
C VAL A 53 1.60 0.14 7.41
N VAL A 54 1.16 -1.00 7.93
CA VAL A 54 -0.01 -1.71 7.41
C VAL A 54 -1.18 -1.45 8.34
N GLY A 55 -2.17 -0.73 7.82
CA GLY A 55 -3.48 -0.62 8.42
C GLY A 55 -4.34 -1.83 8.03
N SER A 56 -5.21 -2.29 8.93
CA SER A 56 -6.12 -3.41 8.64
C SER A 56 -7.48 -3.26 9.31
N ALA A 57 -8.53 -3.78 8.69
CA ALA A 57 -9.87 -3.81 9.26
C ALA A 57 -10.62 -5.08 8.82
N GLY A 58 -11.55 -5.53 9.68
CA GLY A 58 -12.43 -6.66 9.37
C GLY A 58 -13.52 -6.31 8.37
N GLN A 59 -14.46 -7.23 8.21
CA GLN A 59 -15.62 -7.06 7.35
C GLN A 59 -16.56 -5.97 7.87
N SER A 60 -17.04 -5.14 6.96
CA SER A 60 -18.11 -4.17 7.21
C SER A 60 -19.26 -4.34 6.22
N ILE A 61 -20.27 -3.49 6.34
CA ILE A 61 -21.43 -3.44 5.45
C ILE A 61 -20.97 -3.21 3.99
N SER A 62 -19.90 -2.43 3.78
CA SER A 62 -19.31 -2.24 2.46
C SER A 62 -17.78 -2.43 2.45
N PRO A 63 -17.19 -2.92 1.34
CA PRO A 63 -15.72 -2.99 1.20
C PRO A 63 -15.04 -1.62 1.29
N TRP A 64 -15.75 -0.55 0.94
CA TRP A 64 -15.23 0.81 1.02
C TRP A 64 -15.10 1.25 2.48
N GLU A 65 -16.09 0.95 3.30
CA GLU A 65 -16.02 1.22 4.74
C GLU A 65 -14.89 0.44 5.42
N SER A 66 -14.70 -0.85 5.09
CA SER A 66 -13.57 -1.64 5.57
C SER A 66 -12.22 -1.02 5.17
N LYS A 67 -12.10 -0.50 3.95
CA LYS A 67 -10.88 0.18 3.52
C LYS A 67 -10.67 1.50 4.26
N GLU A 68 -11.71 2.27 4.52
CA GLU A 68 -11.61 3.53 5.28
C GLU A 68 -11.18 3.24 6.73
N MET A 69 -11.76 2.22 7.36
CA MET A 69 -11.32 1.74 8.68
C MET A 69 -9.85 1.29 8.68
N ALA A 70 -9.41 0.57 7.64
CA ALA A 70 -8.01 0.18 7.51
C ALA A 70 -7.08 1.39 7.33
N ILE A 71 -7.53 2.43 6.61
CA ILE A 71 -6.80 3.70 6.51
C ILE A 71 -6.68 4.36 7.89
N GLN A 72 -7.77 4.43 8.67
CA GLN A 72 -7.75 4.99 10.01
C GLN A 72 -6.84 4.22 10.97
N ASP A 73 -6.86 2.89 10.92
CA ASP A 73 -5.91 2.05 11.67
C ASP A 73 -4.45 2.35 11.27
N GLY A 74 -4.20 2.54 9.98
CA GLY A 74 -2.90 2.97 9.48
C GLY A 74 -2.47 4.36 9.99
N TYR A 75 -3.40 5.34 10.06
CA TYR A 75 -3.14 6.65 10.67
C TYR A 75 -2.80 6.53 12.16
N VAL A 76 -3.53 5.69 12.91
CA VAL A 76 -3.26 5.44 14.35
C VAL A 76 -1.85 4.89 14.53
N LYS A 77 -1.44 3.90 13.74
CA LYS A 77 -0.09 3.32 13.79
C LYS A 77 0.99 4.34 13.47
N LEU A 78 0.80 5.18 12.44
CA LEU A 78 1.72 6.28 12.15
C LEU A 78 1.77 7.30 13.29
N ALA A 79 0.63 7.64 13.88
CA ALA A 79 0.54 8.57 15.01
C ALA A 79 1.32 8.07 16.22
N GLN A 80 1.24 6.76 16.51
CA GLN A 80 2.02 6.12 17.56
C GLN A 80 3.53 6.21 17.30
N ILE A 81 3.97 5.91 16.07
CA ILE A 81 5.39 6.02 15.70
C ILE A 81 5.89 7.47 15.86
N VAL A 82 5.16 8.45 15.32
CA VAL A 82 5.53 9.86 15.43
C VAL A 82 5.53 10.30 16.89
N GLY A 83 4.49 9.95 17.64
CA GLY A 83 4.35 10.29 19.05
C GLY A 83 5.49 9.73 19.90
N THR A 84 5.89 8.48 19.69
CA THR A 84 7.04 7.87 20.37
C THR A 84 8.34 8.60 20.05
N ASN A 85 8.60 8.96 18.79
CA ASN A 85 9.81 9.68 18.41
C ASN A 85 9.88 11.08 19.00
N VAL A 86 8.78 11.84 18.93
CA VAL A 86 8.68 13.18 19.53
C VAL A 86 8.85 13.11 21.04
N SER A 87 8.25 12.12 21.70
CA SER A 87 8.38 11.93 23.15
C SER A 87 9.81 11.60 23.55
N ALA A 88 10.50 10.72 22.81
CA ALA A 88 11.91 10.40 23.04
C ALA A 88 12.81 11.64 22.91
N LYS A 89 12.57 12.48 21.90
CA LYS A 89 13.31 13.74 21.69
C LYS A 89 13.05 14.76 22.81
N ILE A 90 11.82 14.84 23.31
CA ILE A 90 11.48 15.69 24.46
C ILE A 90 12.22 15.21 25.70
N LEU A 91 12.21 13.90 25.99
CA LEU A 91 12.91 13.30 27.14
C LEU A 91 14.41 13.58 27.11
N GLN A 92 15.06 13.41 25.95
CA GLN A 92 16.48 13.73 25.78
C GLN A 92 16.79 15.20 26.09
N ARG A 93 15.88 16.14 25.75
CA ARG A 93 16.05 17.58 26.00
C ARG A 93 15.74 17.99 27.44
N THR A 94 14.76 17.35 28.09
CA THR A 94 14.32 17.72 29.44
C THR A 94 15.22 17.22 30.56
N MET A 95 16.19 16.35 30.27
CA MET A 95 17.30 16.06 31.20
C MET A 95 18.18 17.29 31.50
N GLY A 96 18.00 18.43 30.78
CA GLY A 96 18.80 19.65 30.96
C GLY A 96 18.08 20.88 31.55
N SER A 97 16.78 21.11 31.34
CA SER A 97 16.02 22.21 31.98
C SER A 97 14.53 22.21 31.63
N HIS A 98 13.73 22.70 32.59
CA HIS A 98 12.32 23.16 32.55
C HIS A 98 11.23 22.27 31.92
N LYS A 99 10.19 22.00 32.72
CA LYS A 99 8.91 21.35 32.33
C LYS A 99 8.11 22.25 31.38
N TRP A 100 8.49 22.31 30.11
CA TRP A 100 7.62 22.83 29.05
C TRP A 100 6.44 21.86 28.84
N SER A 101 5.25 22.36 28.51
CA SER A 101 4.08 21.53 28.19
C SER A 101 4.36 20.55 27.03
N SER A 102 4.79 19.34 27.36
CA SER A 102 5.16 18.27 26.43
C SER A 102 4.00 17.85 25.52
N SER A 103 2.77 18.03 25.99
CA SER A 103 1.55 17.55 25.33
C SER A 103 1.15 18.40 24.12
N SER A 104 1.35 19.72 24.15
CA SER A 104 1.01 20.60 23.02
C SER A 104 1.99 20.41 21.86
N ILE A 105 3.28 20.23 22.16
CA ILE A 105 4.32 19.90 21.18
C ILE A 105 4.01 18.55 20.54
N LEU A 106 3.74 17.53 21.36
CA LEU A 106 3.40 16.19 20.87
C LEU A 106 2.21 16.21 19.92
N LYS A 107 1.10 16.86 20.31
CA LYS A 107 -0.10 16.99 19.49
C LYS A 107 0.19 17.73 18.18
N THR A 108 0.90 18.86 18.25
CA THR A 108 1.18 19.70 17.07
C THR A 108 2.11 19.00 16.09
N SER A 109 3.22 18.42 16.56
CA SER A 109 4.15 17.67 15.72
C SER A 109 3.49 16.45 15.08
N THR A 110 2.71 15.69 15.85
CA THR A 110 1.99 14.52 15.33
C THR A 110 0.97 14.95 14.27
N LYS A 111 0.16 15.98 14.54
CA LYS A 111 -0.82 16.49 13.59
C LYS A 111 -0.17 16.98 12.29
N THR A 112 0.96 17.69 12.38
CA THR A 112 1.68 18.19 11.20
C THR A 112 2.26 17.03 10.38
N ALA A 113 2.88 16.04 11.02
CA ALA A 113 3.42 14.88 10.32
C ALA A 113 2.32 14.10 9.59
N LEU A 114 1.19 13.83 10.26
CA LEU A 114 0.11 13.02 9.68
C LEU A 114 -0.58 13.67 8.48
N LYS A 115 -0.49 14.99 8.27
CA LYS A 115 -1.02 15.64 7.04
C LYS A 115 -0.33 15.14 5.77
N GLU A 116 0.90 14.66 5.91
CA GLU A 116 1.75 14.18 4.83
C GLU A 116 1.68 12.65 4.68
N ALA A 117 0.90 11.97 5.52
CA ALA A 117 0.66 10.55 5.38
C ALA A 117 -0.29 10.28 4.20
N ARG A 118 -0.03 9.19 3.47
CA ARG A 118 -0.82 8.77 2.30
C ARG A 118 -0.93 7.25 2.28
N TRP A 119 -2.05 6.72 1.82
CA TRP A 119 -2.12 5.31 1.42
C TRP A 119 -1.49 5.12 0.03
N VAL A 120 -0.85 3.98 -0.19
CA VAL A 120 -0.16 3.66 -1.47
C VAL A 120 -0.52 2.30 -2.04
N ALA A 121 -1.04 1.39 -1.23
CA ALA A 121 -1.55 0.11 -1.70
C ALA A 121 -2.76 -0.32 -0.88
N PHE A 122 -3.61 -1.12 -1.50
CA PHE A 122 -4.79 -1.70 -0.90
C PHE A 122 -4.91 -3.15 -1.37
N TRP A 123 -5.32 -4.03 -0.46
CA TRP A 123 -5.65 -5.40 -0.78
C TRP A 123 -6.77 -5.89 0.14
N ALA A 124 -7.70 -6.66 -0.43
CA ALA A 124 -8.79 -7.28 0.31
C ALA A 124 -8.59 -8.79 0.30
N ASP A 125 -8.80 -9.39 1.46
CA ASP A 125 -8.69 -10.82 1.70
C ASP A 125 -10.07 -11.42 1.93
N PRO A 126 -10.85 -11.72 0.89
CA PRO A 126 -12.19 -12.29 1.08
C PRO A 126 -12.16 -13.70 1.68
N GLU A 127 -11.06 -14.42 1.47
CA GLU A 127 -10.91 -15.85 1.83
C GLU A 127 -10.05 -16.07 3.08
N GLY A 128 -9.46 -15.01 3.65
CA GLY A 128 -8.57 -15.13 4.82
C GLY A 128 -7.21 -15.77 4.50
N LYS A 129 -6.70 -15.63 3.27
CA LYS A 129 -5.40 -16.14 2.82
C LYS A 129 -4.21 -15.56 3.60
N ALA A 130 -4.38 -14.39 4.22
CA ALA A 130 -3.40 -13.79 5.13
C ALA A 130 -3.52 -14.32 6.58
N GLY A 131 -4.41 -15.27 6.86
CA GLY A 131 -4.51 -16.00 8.13
C GLY A 131 -5.43 -15.38 9.18
N MET A 132 -6.24 -14.37 8.83
CA MET A 132 -7.07 -13.62 9.80
C MET A 132 -8.56 -13.53 9.43
N GLY A 133 -9.06 -14.47 8.62
CA GLY A 133 -10.42 -14.40 8.06
C GLY A 133 -10.60 -13.20 7.12
N TYR A 134 -11.85 -12.81 6.82
CA TYR A 134 -12.09 -11.64 5.97
C TYR A 134 -11.40 -10.41 6.55
N ARG A 135 -10.50 -9.80 5.77
CA ARG A 135 -9.76 -8.61 6.20
C ARG A 135 -9.37 -7.74 5.01
N VAL A 136 -9.40 -6.45 5.24
CA VAL A 136 -8.89 -5.45 4.32
C VAL A 136 -7.58 -4.90 4.87
N PHE A 137 -6.61 -4.67 3.98
CA PHE A 137 -5.31 -4.14 4.31
C PHE A 137 -5.00 -2.91 3.46
N VAL A 138 -4.36 -1.92 4.08
CA VAL A 138 -3.88 -0.71 3.42
C VAL A 138 -2.45 -0.44 3.82
N LEU A 139 -1.57 -0.25 2.84
CA LEU A 139 -0.22 0.21 3.07
C LEU A 139 -0.22 1.74 3.13
N MET A 140 0.12 2.29 4.29
CA MET A 140 0.32 3.72 4.50
C MET A 140 1.80 4.05 4.44
N LYS A 141 2.13 5.26 3.97
CA LYS A 141 3.48 5.83 4.03
C LYS A 141 3.48 7.22 4.64
N LEU A 142 4.59 7.59 5.27
CA LEU A 142 4.87 8.93 5.79
C LEU A 142 6.35 9.26 5.55
N ASN A 143 6.65 10.47 5.07
CA ASN A 143 8.02 10.91 4.88
C ASN A 143 8.67 11.28 6.23
N LYS A 144 9.85 10.70 6.51
CA LYS A 144 10.58 10.85 7.77
C LYS A 144 10.99 12.28 8.08
N LYS A 145 11.19 13.13 7.06
CA LYS A 145 11.52 14.55 7.25
C LYS A 145 10.48 15.33 8.06
N PHE A 146 9.24 14.82 8.11
CA PHE A 146 8.16 15.42 8.90
C PHE A 146 8.06 14.85 10.32
N ILE A 147 8.95 13.93 10.69
CA ILE A 147 8.99 13.27 11.99
C ILE A 147 10.22 13.81 12.75
N PRO A 148 10.02 14.66 13.78
CA PRO A 148 11.14 15.20 14.52
C PRO A 148 12.03 14.09 15.10
N GLY A 149 13.32 14.10 14.75
CA GLY A 149 14.29 13.11 15.24
C GLY A 149 14.55 11.90 14.32
N LEU A 150 13.90 11.83 13.17
CA LEU A 150 14.20 10.85 12.10
C LEU A 150 14.69 11.53 10.82
N GLU A 151 15.23 12.74 10.98
CA GLU A 151 15.73 13.64 9.93
C GLU A 151 17.06 13.16 9.36
#